data_AF-A0A7J8HD26-F1
#
_entry.id   AF-A0A7J8HD26-F1
#
_cell.length_a   1.000
_cell.length_b   1.000
_cell.length_c   1.000
_cell.angle_alpha   90.00
_cell.angle_beta   90.00
_cell.angle_gamma   90.00
#
_symmetry.space_group_name_H-M   'P 1'
#
loop_
_entity.id
_entity.type
_entity.pdbx_description
1 polymer ?
#
loop_
_entity_poly.entity_id
_entity_poly.type
_entity_poly.pdbx_seq_one_letter_code
_entity_poly.pdbx_strand_id
1 'polypeptide(L)'
;MEGKPVRELNDSKWLCDLAFRAYFTKYLSELNITLQGPNQLLSSLLPNIKLFEAKLRPRKVQLERDTMVHFPTLKGQKPSITLEYAGECAKLIEAFNERFNSMKSEQMELNIFAKHSMWNKLMCLITYNTKSCNAIMS
;
A
#
# COMPACT_ATOMS: atom_id res chain seq x y z
N MET A 1 -37.42 24.75 -7.75
CA MET A 1 -36.75 24.04 -8.86
C MET A 1 -36.72 22.57 -8.49
N GLU A 2 -37.63 21.77 -9.03
CA GLU A 2 -37.50 20.31 -8.89
C GLU A 2 -36.42 19.85 -9.87
N GLY A 3 -35.36 19.26 -9.33
CA GLY A 3 -34.27 18.68 -10.13
C GLY A 3 -34.80 17.56 -11.00
N LYS A 4 -34.24 17.41 -12.20
CA LYS A 4 -34.57 16.26 -13.07
C LYS A 4 -34.24 14.96 -12.32
N PRO A 5 -35.12 13.95 -12.36
CA PRO A 5 -34.85 12.67 -11.70
C PRO A 5 -33.62 12.01 -12.33
N VAL A 6 -32.65 11.67 -11.47
CA VAL A 6 -31.44 10.92 -11.83
C VAL A 6 -31.77 9.44 -11.68
N ARG A 7 -31.87 8.72 -12.80
CA ARG A 7 -32.37 7.35 -12.84
C ARG A 7 -31.48 6.38 -12.07
N GLU A 8 -30.18 6.67 -12.08
CA GLU A 8 -29.10 5.94 -11.44
C GLU A 8 -29.26 5.85 -9.91
N LEU A 9 -29.91 6.85 -9.29
CA LEU A 9 -30.19 6.83 -7.84
C LEU A 9 -31.26 5.81 -7.45
N ASN A 10 -31.98 5.23 -8.41
CA ASN A 10 -32.93 4.14 -8.20
C ASN A 10 -32.34 2.76 -8.57
N ASP A 11 -31.12 2.71 -9.10
CA ASP A 11 -30.45 1.47 -9.48
C ASP A 11 -29.52 0.99 -8.36
N SER A 12 -29.90 -0.10 -7.69
CA SER A 12 -29.14 -0.70 -6.60
C SER A 12 -27.73 -1.13 -7.03
N LYS A 13 -27.57 -1.70 -8.22
CA LYS A 13 -26.26 -2.13 -8.72
C LYS A 13 -25.36 -0.92 -8.95
N TRP A 14 -25.92 0.12 -9.56
CA TRP A 14 -25.21 1.37 -9.79
C TRP A 14 -24.75 2.02 -8.47
N LEU A 15 -25.61 2.05 -7.44
CA LEU A 15 -25.27 2.59 -6.13
C LEU A 15 -24.17 1.77 -5.44
N CYS A 16 -24.21 0.44 -5.54
CA CYS A 16 -23.13 -0.42 -5.04
C CYS A 16 -21.81 -0.15 -5.76
N ASP A 17 -21.84 -0.05 -7.10
CA ASP A 17 -20.65 0.26 -7.91
C ASP A 17 -20.08 1.63 -7.57
N LEU A 18 -20.94 2.63 -7.39
CA LEU A 18 -20.53 3.96 -6.96
C LEU A 18 -19.89 3.92 -5.56
N ALA A 19 -20.52 3.25 -4.60
CA ALA A 19 -20.00 3.13 -3.24
C ALA A 19 -18.62 2.45 -3.21
N PHE A 20 -18.45 1.38 -3.98
CA PHE A 20 -17.18 0.69 -4.17
C PHE A 20 -16.13 1.63 -4.81
N ARG A 21 -16.47 2.27 -5.93
CA ARG A 21 -15.55 3.17 -6.64
C ARG A 21 -15.13 4.35 -5.78
N ALA A 22 -16.08 5.02 -5.11
CA ALA A 22 -15.81 6.16 -4.24
C ALA A 22 -14.84 5.80 -3.10
N TYR A 23 -14.98 4.60 -2.52
CA TYR A 23 -14.05 4.08 -1.53
C TYR A 23 -12.62 4.00 -2.08
N PHE A 24 -12.45 3.42 -3.27
CA PHE A 24 -11.13 3.28 -3.90
C PHE A 24 -10.55 4.61 -4.36
N THR A 25 -11.37 5.51 -4.90
CA THR A 25 -10.93 6.86 -5.27
C THR A 25 -10.38 7.61 -4.06
N LYS A 26 -11.07 7.56 -2.92
CA LYS A 26 -10.55 8.15 -1.67
C LYS A 26 -9.23 7.52 -1.28
N TYR A 27 -9.17 6.18 -1.26
CA TYR A 27 -7.98 5.44 -0.86
C TYR A 27 -6.77 5.75 -1.75
N LEU A 28 -6.97 5.83 -3.07
CA LEU A 28 -5.94 6.20 -4.05
C LEU A 28 -5.52 7.67 -3.94
N SER A 29 -6.47 8.56 -3.64
CA SER A 29 -6.18 9.98 -3.43
C SER A 29 -5.28 10.21 -2.21
N GLU A 30 -5.57 9.53 -1.10
CA GLU A 30 -4.74 9.55 0.12
C GLU A 30 -3.30 9.08 -0.15
N LEU A 31 -3.15 7.99 -0.91
CA LEU A 31 -1.83 7.54 -1.34
C LEU A 31 -1.16 8.57 -2.25
N ASN A 32 -1.86 9.09 -3.25
CA ASN A 32 -1.30 10.04 -4.20
C ASN A 32 -0.76 11.30 -3.50
N ILE A 33 -1.49 11.85 -2.54
CA ILE A 33 -1.04 12.98 -1.71
C ILE A 33 0.24 12.62 -0.95
N THR A 34 0.29 11.41 -0.38
CA THR A 34 1.47 10.92 0.35
C THR A 34 2.68 10.81 -0.58
N LEU A 35 2.51 10.29 -1.79
CA LEU A 35 3.59 10.10 -2.75
C LEU A 35 4.07 11.40 -3.42
N GLN A 36 3.17 12.38 -3.59
CA GLN A 36 3.47 13.67 -4.23
C GLN A 36 3.90 14.76 -3.24
N GLY A 37 3.94 14.46 -1.94
CA GLY A 37 4.43 15.40 -0.93
C GLY A 37 5.88 15.84 -1.18
N PRO A 38 6.34 16.92 -0.54
CA PRO A 38 7.73 17.35 -0.65
C PRO A 38 8.70 16.34 -0.01
N ASN A 39 9.96 16.36 -0.46
CA ASN A 39 11.10 15.61 0.12
C ASN A 39 10.94 14.09 0.18
N GLN A 40 10.28 13.51 -0.81
CA GLN A 40 10.02 12.08 -0.85
C GLN A 40 11.23 11.29 -1.39
N LEU A 41 12.09 10.84 -0.49
CA LEU A 41 13.15 9.90 -0.82
C LEU A 41 12.57 8.50 -1.09
N LEU A 42 13.24 7.70 -1.92
CA LEU A 42 12.84 6.31 -2.19
C LEU A 42 12.64 5.48 -0.91
N SER A 43 13.49 5.71 0.09
CA SER A 43 13.40 5.08 1.41
C SER A 43 12.12 5.44 2.18
N SER A 44 11.52 6.60 1.90
CA SER A 44 10.26 7.07 2.50
C SER A 44 9.02 6.70 1.69
N LEU A 45 9.13 6.64 0.36
CA LEU A 45 8.01 6.32 -0.54
C LEU A 45 7.61 4.85 -0.49
N LEU A 46 8.60 3.97 -0.55
CA LEU A 46 8.33 2.54 -0.74
C LEU A 46 7.63 1.86 0.44
N PRO A 47 7.91 2.22 1.73
CA PRO A 47 7.09 1.77 2.84
C PRO A 47 5.61 2.17 2.71
N ASN A 48 5.31 3.38 2.20
CA ASN A 48 3.93 3.83 2.00
C ASN A 48 3.21 3.01 0.92
N ILE A 49 3.89 2.72 -0.20
CA ILE A 49 3.36 1.85 -1.26
C ILE A 49 3.11 0.43 -0.72
N LYS A 50 4.08 -0.14 0.00
CA LYS A 50 3.95 -1.48 0.61
C LYS A 50 2.81 -1.53 1.63
N LEU A 51 2.66 -0.50 2.46
CA LEU A 51 1.56 -0.41 3.43
C LEU A 51 0.21 -0.31 2.73
N PHE A 52 0.13 0.43 1.62
CA PHE A 52 -1.07 0.53 0.82
C PHE A 52 -1.49 -0.84 0.24
N GLU A 53 -0.55 -1.58 -0.36
CA GLU A 53 -0.77 -2.93 -0.88
C GLU A 53 -1.18 -3.90 0.24
N ALA A 54 -0.51 -3.82 1.39
CA ALA A 54 -0.79 -4.68 2.55
C ALA A 54 -2.19 -4.46 3.12
N LYS A 55 -2.71 -3.24 3.08
CA LYS A 55 -4.10 -2.92 3.47
C LYS A 55 -5.13 -3.37 2.43
N LEU A 56 -4.75 -3.46 1.17
CA LEU A 56 -5.63 -3.84 0.07
C LEU A 56 -5.93 -5.35 0.05
N ARG A 57 -4.93 -6.19 0.37
CA ARG A 57 -5.09 -7.67 0.37
C ARG A 57 -6.17 -8.18 1.33
N PRO A 58 -6.22 -7.78 2.63
CA PRO A 58 -7.27 -8.21 3.54
C PRO A 58 -8.66 -7.76 3.10
N ARG A 59 -8.78 -6.59 2.47
CA ARG A 59 -10.07 -6.07 1.97
C ARG A 59 -10.59 -6.91 0.81
N LYS A 60 -9.72 -7.34 -0.10
CA LYS A 60 -10.05 -8.34 -1.13
C LYS A 60 -10.60 -9.62 -0.49
N VAL A 61 -9.87 -10.19 0.48
CA VAL A 61 -10.28 -11.43 1.17
C VAL A 61 -11.60 -11.28 1.90
N GLN A 62 -11.88 -10.12 2.48
CA GLN A 62 -13.18 -9.84 3.09
C GLN A 62 -14.31 -9.86 2.05
N LEU A 63 -14.11 -9.23 0.89
CA LEU A 63 -15.09 -9.24 -0.21
C LEU A 63 -15.29 -10.66 -0.78
N GLU A 64 -14.26 -11.50 -0.83
CA GLU A 64 -14.39 -12.92 -1.20
C GLU A 64 -15.25 -13.72 -0.21
N ARG A 65 -15.32 -13.27 1.05
CA ARG A 65 -16.08 -13.91 2.14
C ARG A 65 -17.40 -13.20 2.44
N ASP A 66 -17.90 -12.38 1.52
CA ASP A 66 -19.12 -11.58 1.67
C ASP A 66 -19.14 -10.73 2.96
N THR A 67 -17.96 -10.25 3.36
CA THR A 67 -17.75 -9.45 4.56
C THR A 67 -17.36 -8.03 4.16
N MET A 68 -18.07 -7.03 4.69
CA MET A 68 -17.91 -5.62 4.28
C MET A 68 -17.57 -4.68 5.45
N VAL A 69 -16.88 -5.18 6.49
CA VAL A 69 -16.53 -4.39 7.69
C VAL A 69 -15.74 -3.13 7.35
N HIS A 70 -14.85 -3.19 6.35
CA HIS A 70 -14.08 -2.03 5.88
C HIS A 70 -14.75 -1.21 4.78
N PHE A 71 -15.97 -1.55 4.37
CA PHE A 71 -16.73 -0.86 3.32
C PHE A 71 -18.13 -0.46 3.83
N PRO A 72 -18.23 0.44 4.84
CA PRO A 72 -19.51 0.77 5.46
C PRO A 72 -20.53 1.35 4.46
N THR A 73 -20.08 2.16 3.50
CA THR A 73 -20.94 2.73 2.45
C THR A 73 -21.49 1.64 1.53
N LEU A 74 -20.65 0.70 1.10
CA LEU A 74 -21.07 -0.44 0.26
C LEU A 74 -22.02 -1.36 1.04
N LYS A 75 -21.71 -1.65 2.31
CA LYS A 75 -22.57 -2.43 3.20
C LYS A 75 -23.97 -1.82 3.32
N GLY A 76 -24.05 -0.48 3.39
CA GLY A 76 -25.32 0.26 3.40
C GLY A 76 -26.17 0.06 2.14
N GLN A 77 -25.53 -0.20 0.98
CA GLN A 77 -26.22 -0.47 -0.29
C GLN A 77 -26.69 -1.92 -0.43
N LYS A 78 -26.26 -2.83 0.45
CA LYS A 78 -26.64 -4.25 0.47
C LYS A 78 -26.41 -4.94 -0.89
N PRO A 79 -25.17 -5.02 -1.37
CA PRO A 79 -24.88 -5.67 -2.65
C PRO A 79 -25.28 -7.15 -2.61
N SER A 80 -25.81 -7.66 -3.72
CA SER A 80 -26.19 -9.07 -3.84
C SER A 80 -24.97 -9.99 -4.02
N ILE A 81 -23.88 -9.47 -4.60
CA ILE A 81 -22.66 -10.23 -4.90
C ILE A 81 -21.45 -9.32 -4.62
N THR A 82 -20.51 -9.78 -3.79
CA THR A 82 -19.26 -9.06 -3.50
C THR A 82 -18.06 -9.58 -4.28
N LEU A 83 -18.19 -10.73 -4.94
CA LEU A 83 -17.08 -11.40 -5.63
C LEU A 83 -16.53 -10.57 -6.81
N GLU A 84 -17.39 -9.85 -7.53
CA GLU A 84 -16.97 -8.93 -8.60
C GLU A 84 -16.03 -7.84 -8.06
N TYR A 85 -16.33 -7.29 -6.89
CA TYR A 85 -15.53 -6.27 -6.22
C TYR A 85 -14.18 -6.82 -5.74
N ALA A 86 -14.16 -8.08 -5.31
CA ALA A 86 -12.90 -8.77 -5.00
C ALA A 86 -12.03 -8.93 -6.28
N GLY A 87 -12.65 -9.23 -7.42
CA GLY A 87 -11.98 -9.28 -8.72
C GLY A 87 -11.35 -7.93 -9.10
N GLU A 88 -12.07 -6.84 -8.91
CA GLU A 88 -11.54 -5.48 -9.13
C GLU A 88 -10.39 -5.14 -8.16
N CYS A 89 -10.46 -5.58 -6.90
CA CYS A 89 -9.33 -5.46 -5.98
C CYS A 89 -8.10 -6.24 -6.47
N ALA A 90 -8.30 -7.42 -7.06
CA ALA A 90 -7.21 -8.24 -7.59
C ALA A 90 -6.48 -7.51 -8.73
N LYS A 91 -7.23 -6.98 -9.69
CA LYS A 91 -6.71 -6.18 -10.81
C LYS A 91 -5.94 -4.96 -10.32
N LEU A 92 -6.46 -4.27 -9.30
CA LEU A 92 -5.79 -3.12 -8.71
C LEU A 92 -4.45 -3.51 -8.05
N ILE A 93 -4.41 -4.64 -7.33
CA ILE A 93 -3.16 -5.16 -6.73
C ILE A 93 -2.12 -5.48 -7.80
N GLU A 94 -2.54 -6.13 -8.88
CA GLU A 94 -1.67 -6.49 -10.01
C GLU A 94 -1.09 -5.23 -10.67
N ALA A 95 -1.95 -4.28 -11.05
CA ALA A 95 -1.53 -3.01 -11.64
C ALA A 95 -0.55 -2.23 -10.74
N PHE A 96 -0.73 -2.29 -9.41
CA PHE A 96 0.21 -1.70 -8.45
C PHE A 96 1.55 -2.42 -8.43
N ASN A 97 1.54 -3.75 -8.40
CA ASN A 97 2.77 -4.54 -8.42
C ASN A 97 3.58 -4.26 -9.68
N GLU A 98 2.94 -4.22 -10.84
CA GLU A 98 3.58 -3.90 -12.11
C GLU A 98 4.16 -2.49 -12.10
N ARG A 99 3.34 -1.49 -11.73
CA ARG A 99 3.75 -0.08 -11.74
C ARG A 99 4.95 0.22 -10.83
N PHE A 100 5.03 -0.43 -9.68
CA PHE A 100 6.09 -0.18 -8.68
C PHE A 100 7.16 -1.27 -8.65
N ASN A 101 7.23 -2.14 -9.67
CA ASN A 101 8.17 -3.25 -9.68
C ASN A 101 9.65 -2.79 -9.68
N SER A 102 10.01 -1.87 -10.58
CA SER A 102 11.38 -1.33 -10.67
C SER A 102 11.82 -0.67 -9.36
N MET A 103 10.93 0.14 -8.77
CA MET A 103 11.17 0.81 -7.50
C MET A 103 11.43 -0.18 -6.35
N LYS A 104 10.73 -1.32 -6.33
CA LYS A 104 10.95 -2.41 -5.36
C LYS A 104 12.33 -3.06 -5.56
N SER A 105 12.75 -3.27 -6.81
CA SER A 105 14.07 -3.80 -7.15
C SER A 105 15.21 -2.85 -6.77
N GLU A 106 15.09 -1.57 -7.09
CA GLU A 106 16.09 -0.53 -6.76
C GLU A 106 16.30 -0.40 -5.24
N GLN A 107 15.23 -0.49 -4.44
CA GLN A 107 15.38 -0.52 -2.97
C GLN A 107 16.14 -1.77 -2.49
N MET A 108 15.97 -2.92 -3.15
CA MET A 108 16.70 -4.13 -2.77
C MET A 108 18.21 -3.93 -2.93
N GLU A 109 18.64 -3.27 -4.01
CA GLU A 109 20.03 -2.89 -4.24
C GLU A 109 20.54 -1.90 -3.17
N LEU A 110 19.80 -0.82 -2.91
CA LEU A 110 20.17 0.14 -1.86
C LEU A 110 20.28 -0.50 -0.48
N ASN A 111 19.39 -1.44 -0.16
CA ASN A 111 19.44 -2.18 1.11
C ASN A 111 20.69 -3.05 1.21
N ILE A 112 21.18 -3.63 0.11
CA ILE A 112 22.45 -4.39 0.09
C ILE A 112 23.62 -3.46 0.41
N PHE A 113 23.68 -2.28 -0.22
CA PHE A 113 24.72 -1.28 0.06
C PHE A 113 24.66 -0.76 1.50
N ALA A 114 23.47 -0.43 2.00
CA ALA A 114 23.29 0.04 3.37
C ALA A 114 23.71 -1.01 4.39
N LYS A 115 23.33 -2.28 4.17
CA LYS A 115 23.77 -3.40 5.01
C LYS A 115 25.28 -3.58 4.95
N HIS A 116 25.87 -3.59 3.75
CA HIS A 116 27.32 -3.74 3.59
C HIS A 116 28.09 -2.61 4.30
N SER A 117 27.64 -1.35 4.17
CA SER A 117 28.22 -0.21 4.86
C SER A 117 28.10 -0.32 6.39
N MET A 118 26.94 -0.73 6.91
CA MET A 118 26.74 -0.98 8.35
C MET A 118 27.65 -2.09 8.87
N TRP A 119 27.76 -3.20 8.13
CA TRP A 119 28.65 -4.31 8.47
C TRP A 119 30.12 -3.86 8.47
N ASN A 120 30.56 -3.09 7.48
CA ASN A 120 31.93 -2.57 7.44
C ASN A 120 32.21 -1.63 8.62
N LYS A 121 31.27 -0.76 8.99
CA LYS A 121 31.39 0.09 10.19
C LYS A 121 31.45 -0.73 11.47
N LEU A 122 30.61 -1.75 11.61
CA LEU A 122 30.60 -2.66 12.76
C LEU A 122 31.92 -3.43 12.87
N MET A 123 32.42 -3.97 11.75
CA MET A 123 33.70 -4.68 11.68
C MET A 123 34.88 -3.76 12.01
N CYS A 124 34.88 -2.50 11.55
CA CYS A 124 35.89 -1.52 11.94
C CYS A 124 35.87 -1.24 13.44
N LEU A 125 34.69 -1.09 14.06
CA LEU A 125 34.56 -0.89 15.51
C LEU A 125 35.06 -2.09 16.32
N ILE A 126 34.70 -3.31 15.89
CA ILE A 126 35.16 -4.55 16.53
C ILE A 126 36.69 -4.66 16.42
N THR A 127 37.24 -4.41 15.24
CA THR A 127 38.70 -4.48 14.98
C THR A 127 39.46 -3.40 15.74
N TYR A 128 38.91 -2.18 15.83
CA TYR A 128 39.51 -1.08 16.58
C TYR A 128 39.54 -1.37 18.08
N ASN A 129 38.43 -1.86 18.64
CA ASN A 129 38.36 -2.23 20.04
C ASN A 129 39.28 -3.42 20.39
N THR A 130 39.41 -4.42 19.52
CA THR A 130 40.36 -5.52 19.75
C THR A 130 41.81 -5.05 19.70
N LYS A 131 42.16 -4.18 18.74
CA LYS A 131 43.50 -3.58 18.69
C LYS A 131 43.79 -2.71 19.92
N SER A 132 42.82 -1.93 20.38
CA SER A 132 42.98 -1.09 21.58
C SER A 132 43.14 -1.93 22.85
N CYS A 133 42.39 -3.02 23.01
CA CYS A 133 42.56 -3.95 24.13
C CYS A 133 43.96 -4.59 24.12
N ASN A 134 44.45 -5.03 22.96
CA ASN A 134 45.77 -5.65 22.85
C ASN A 134 46.93 -4.67 23.10
N ALA A 135 46.75 -3.37 22.79
CA ALA A 135 47.75 -2.33 23.07
C ALA A 135 47.82 -1.93 24.56
N ILE A 136 46.74 -2.12 25.32
CA ILE A 136 46.69 -1.86 26.77
C ILE A 136 47.27 -3.03 27.58
N MET A 137 47.29 -4.24 27.00
CA MET A 137 47.83 -5.46 27.62
C MET A 137 49.30 -5.75 27.27
N SER A 138 49.96 -4.85 26.53
CA SER A 138 51.39 -4.91 26.17
C SER A 138 52.20 -3.93 27.00
#